data_AF-F6ITE3-F1
#
_entry.id   AF-F6ITE3-F1
#
_cell.length_a   1.000
_cell.length_b   1.000
_cell.length_c   1.000
_cell.angle_alpha   90.00
_cell.angle_beta   90.00
_cell.angle_gamma   90.00
#
_symmetry.space_group_name_H-M   'P 1'
#
loop_
_entity.id
_entity.type
_entity.pdbx_description
1 polymer ?
#
loop_
_entity_poly.entity_id
_entity_poly.type
_entity_poly.pdbx_seq_one_letter_code
_entity_poly.pdbx_strand_id
1 'polypeptide(L)'
;MKQLKWRRLVQNYQTVYLMIFAVYLASVTLQTTTFTVMYPHKLGVLVELATLAAMFGLIVGFQALTPRQIIGEVSLLALVTVVTLTSGAHYLLPTVMLVLAARQVSFRRIMQVYLAVVGSILLLAFIAAEIGLIKNITFVTDDGVRQSFGVVYTTDFAAHIFYICAAYLYLQARRFRLVMLIPALLGLVVIYQFTKTMTDTIALVVLISGYLVYVYRRKNQHFKWLRPLLRYSFLTLPIASGLMIGLSNIFNYQDKLLVTLNDALSTRLALGQNALLAYGVKLFGQSPIPINGWGGDRVNTFTNGVGLTTYFFIDSSFLNMLISYGLLFTVVVLAGITWFLYQRTRRNDYLLPVIMMAIAISSMFDQHFLEVTYNSFILMLFAELPSYHTTVGVAFDQPIVSPRGALTDES
;
A
#
# COMPACT_ATOMS: atom_id res chain seq x y z
N MET A 1 11.93 -7.54 39.04
CA MET A 1 12.68 -6.37 38.48
C MET A 1 13.08 -6.51 37.00
N LYS A 2 13.73 -7.60 36.54
CA LYS A 2 14.18 -7.74 35.13
C LYS A 2 13.04 -7.67 34.09
N GLN A 3 11.93 -8.37 34.32
CA GLN A 3 10.76 -8.32 33.42
C GLN A 3 10.13 -6.92 33.32
N LEU A 4 10.14 -6.14 34.41
CA LEU A 4 9.60 -4.77 34.42
C LEU A 4 10.48 -3.81 33.62
N LYS A 5 11.82 -3.95 33.73
CA LYS A 5 12.78 -3.18 32.92
C LYS A 5 12.67 -3.51 31.43
N TRP A 6 12.54 -4.79 31.09
CA TRP A 6 12.35 -5.24 29.70
C TRP A 6 11.07 -4.66 29.07
N ARG A 7 9.94 -4.75 29.77
CA ARG A 7 8.67 -4.17 29.30
C ARG A 7 8.76 -2.66 29.07
N ARG A 8 9.45 -1.92 29.95
CA ARG A 8 9.69 -0.48 29.76
C ARG A 8 10.57 -0.19 28.55
N LEU A 9 11.62 -0.97 28.32
CA LEU A 9 12.49 -0.82 27.14
C LEU A 9 11.71 -1.05 25.83
N VAL A 10 10.92 -2.12 25.75
CA VAL A 10 10.08 -2.40 24.57
C VAL A 10 9.04 -1.30 24.36
N GLN A 11 8.41 -0.82 25.43
CA GLN A 11 7.45 0.29 25.34
C GLN A 11 8.12 1.59 24.85
N ASN A 12 9.32 1.89 25.33
CA ASN A 12 10.09 3.05 24.87
C ASN A 12 10.48 2.89 23.39
N TYR A 13 11.01 1.73 23.00
CA TYR A 13 11.32 1.40 21.60
C TYR A 13 10.13 1.61 20.68
N GLN A 14 8.98 1.03 21.04
CA GLN A 14 7.75 1.12 20.27
C GLN A 14 7.30 2.59 20.13
N THR A 15 7.41 3.38 21.19
CA THR A 15 7.02 4.79 21.16
C THR A 15 7.96 5.59 20.25
N VAL A 16 9.27 5.37 20.33
CA VAL A 16 10.27 6.03 19.48
C VAL A 16 10.06 5.68 18.01
N TYR A 17 9.87 4.39 17.68
CA TYR A 17 9.55 3.96 16.32
C TYR A 17 8.31 4.68 15.78
N LEU A 18 7.22 4.70 16.56
CA LEU A 18 5.96 5.32 16.13
C LEU A 18 6.08 6.83 15.94
N MET A 19 6.90 7.53 16.73
CA MET A 19 7.18 8.96 16.53
C MET A 19 7.95 9.21 15.24
N ILE A 20 9.02 8.44 14.98
CA ILE A 20 9.79 8.57 13.74
C ILE A 20 8.91 8.24 12.53
N PHE A 21 8.14 7.15 12.62
CA PHE A 21 7.17 6.77 11.58
C PHE A 21 6.15 7.88 11.33
N ALA A 22 5.59 8.50 12.38
CA ALA A 22 4.64 9.61 12.23
C ALA A 22 5.26 10.83 11.53
N VAL A 23 6.50 11.20 11.87
CA VAL A 23 7.20 12.34 11.25
C VAL A 23 7.53 12.06 9.79
N TYR A 24 8.07 10.86 9.49
CA TYR A 24 8.33 10.46 8.10
C TYR A 24 7.05 10.44 7.28
N LEU A 25 6.01 9.78 7.81
CA LEU A 25 4.71 9.68 7.17
C LEU A 25 4.10 11.05 6.90
N ALA A 26 4.16 11.98 7.87
CA ALA A 26 3.68 13.34 7.67
C ALA A 26 4.42 14.06 6.54
N SER A 27 5.76 13.93 6.49
CA SER A 27 6.58 14.52 5.42
C SER A 27 6.22 13.98 4.03
N VAL A 28 6.05 12.66 3.89
CA VAL A 28 5.72 12.07 2.59
C VAL A 28 4.27 12.32 2.18
N THR A 29 3.32 12.34 3.12
CA THR A 29 1.92 12.69 2.82
C THR A 29 1.77 14.16 2.46
N LEU A 30 2.52 15.08 3.08
CA LEU A 30 2.50 16.48 2.67
C LEU A 30 2.96 16.64 1.21
N GLN A 31 3.94 15.85 0.77
CA GLN A 31 4.44 15.87 -0.61
C GLN A 31 3.43 15.32 -1.63
N THR A 32 2.48 14.47 -1.22
CA THR A 32 1.36 14.04 -2.08
C THR A 32 0.24 15.08 -2.16
N THR A 33 0.33 16.17 -1.40
CA THR A 33 -0.66 17.27 -1.42
C THR A 33 -0.09 18.53 -2.09
N THR A 34 -0.97 19.47 -2.45
CA THR A 34 -0.55 20.77 -3.00
C THR A 34 0.10 21.68 -1.95
N PHE A 35 0.15 21.28 -0.67
CA PHE A 35 1.07 21.87 0.32
C PHE A 35 2.55 21.68 -0.05
N THR A 36 2.88 20.78 -0.98
CA THR A 36 4.23 20.63 -1.52
C THR A 36 4.84 21.95 -2.02
N VAL A 37 4.01 22.90 -2.50
CA VAL A 37 4.46 24.24 -2.91
C VAL A 37 5.04 25.03 -1.73
N MET A 38 4.52 24.82 -0.52
CA MET A 38 4.97 25.45 0.72
C MET A 38 6.00 24.60 1.48
N TYR A 39 6.19 23.34 1.08
CA TYR A 39 7.06 22.38 1.75
C TYR A 39 8.38 22.22 0.97
N PRO A 40 9.51 22.79 1.45
CA PRO A 40 10.75 22.75 0.70
C PRO A 40 11.24 21.33 0.47
N HIS A 41 11.56 20.97 -0.78
CA HIS A 41 12.05 19.63 -1.10
C HIS A 41 13.26 19.19 -0.25
N LYS A 42 14.18 20.13 0.06
CA LYS A 42 15.33 19.89 0.96
C LYS A 42 14.91 19.43 2.36
N LEU A 43 13.79 19.93 2.89
CA LEU A 43 13.26 19.51 4.18
C LEU A 43 12.76 18.05 4.12
N GLY A 44 12.09 17.67 3.03
CA GLY A 44 11.71 16.27 2.78
C GLY A 44 12.91 15.32 2.81
N VAL A 45 13.99 15.68 2.11
CA VAL A 45 15.25 14.92 2.10
C VAL A 45 15.89 14.83 3.49
N LEU A 46 15.90 15.93 4.26
CA LEU A 46 16.42 15.91 5.63
C LEU A 46 15.61 14.98 6.54
N VAL A 47 14.28 14.99 6.43
CA VAL A 47 13.41 14.07 7.19
C VAL A 47 13.68 12.61 6.78
N GLU A 48 13.87 12.35 5.50
CA GLU A 48 14.21 11.01 4.99
C GLU A 48 15.54 10.50 5.56
N LEU A 49 16.60 11.31 5.47
CA LEU A 49 17.91 10.95 6.03
C LEU A 49 17.88 10.79 7.55
N ALA A 50 17.16 11.65 8.26
CA ALA A 50 16.97 11.52 9.70
C ALA A 50 16.21 10.25 10.07
N THR A 51 15.19 9.88 9.27
CA THR A 51 14.43 8.64 9.43
C THR A 51 15.33 7.42 9.24
N LEU A 52 16.15 7.39 8.19
CA LEU A 52 17.12 6.33 7.94
C LEU A 52 18.09 6.16 9.10
N ALA A 53 18.72 7.26 9.55
CA ALA A 53 19.67 7.24 10.65
C ALA A 53 19.02 6.76 11.97
N ALA A 54 17.82 7.26 12.27
CA ALA A 54 17.10 6.90 13.49
C ALA A 54 16.65 5.42 13.46
N MET A 55 16.14 4.93 12.33
CA MET A 55 15.73 3.53 12.17
C MET A 55 16.93 2.58 12.25
N PHE A 56 18.06 2.93 11.64
CA PHE A 56 19.30 2.18 11.77
C PHE A 56 19.76 2.11 13.23
N GLY A 57 19.76 3.24 13.94
CA GLY A 57 20.07 3.30 15.38
C GLY A 57 19.13 2.44 16.23
N LEU A 58 17.84 2.40 15.90
CA LEU A 58 16.85 1.53 16.54
C LEU A 58 17.15 0.05 16.32
N ILE A 59 17.49 -0.36 15.09
CA ILE A 59 17.81 -1.75 14.76
C ILE A 59 19.06 -2.18 15.53
N VAL A 60 20.17 -1.44 15.41
CA VAL A 60 21.45 -1.77 16.04
C VAL A 60 21.38 -1.71 17.57
N GLY A 61 20.69 -0.70 18.12
CA GLY A 61 20.67 -0.45 19.55
C GLY A 61 19.69 -1.31 20.36
N PHE A 62 18.62 -1.82 19.73
CA PHE A 62 17.51 -2.45 20.47
C PHE A 62 17.09 -3.83 19.94
N GLN A 63 17.47 -4.22 18.72
CA GLN A 63 17.08 -5.52 18.19
C GLN A 63 18.18 -6.58 18.40
N ALA A 64 17.84 -7.63 19.15
CA ALA A 64 18.69 -8.81 19.28
C ALA A 64 18.44 -9.74 18.08
N LEU A 65 19.28 -9.63 17.04
CA LEU A 65 19.15 -10.40 15.80
C LEU A 65 20.01 -11.67 15.85
N THR A 66 19.47 -12.79 15.35
CA THR A 66 20.28 -14.00 15.15
C THR A 66 21.19 -13.84 13.93
N PRO A 67 22.31 -14.58 13.80
CA PRO A 67 23.20 -14.46 12.63
C PRO A 67 22.48 -14.66 11.29
N ARG A 68 21.50 -15.57 11.23
CA ARG A 68 20.68 -15.78 10.03
C ARG A 68 19.80 -14.56 9.70
N GLN A 69 19.25 -13.90 10.73
CA GLN A 69 18.47 -12.68 10.54
C GLN A 69 19.36 -11.54 10.08
N ILE A 70 20.55 -11.38 10.67
CA ILE A 70 21.53 -10.37 10.24
C ILE A 70 21.87 -10.56 8.77
N ILE A 71 22.23 -11.77 8.35
CA ILE A 71 22.55 -12.07 6.94
C ILE A 71 21.37 -11.71 6.03
N GLY A 72 20.15 -12.11 6.38
CA GLY A 72 18.95 -11.81 5.60
C GLY A 72 18.67 -10.31 5.48
N GLU A 73 18.74 -9.57 6.60
CA GLU A 73 18.49 -8.13 6.63
C GLU A 73 19.57 -7.33 5.91
N VAL A 74 20.84 -7.67 6.10
CA VAL A 74 21.96 -7.05 5.38
C VAL A 74 21.86 -7.34 3.87
N SER A 75 21.49 -8.56 3.48
CA SER A 75 21.31 -8.91 2.07
C SER A 75 20.15 -8.13 1.44
N LEU A 76 19.04 -7.97 2.15
CA LEU A 76 17.90 -7.17 1.70
C LEU A 76 18.27 -5.68 1.60
N LEU A 77 18.98 -5.14 2.60
CA LEU A 77 19.45 -3.75 2.59
C LEU A 77 20.45 -3.52 1.45
N ALA A 78 21.36 -4.45 1.19
CA ALA A 78 22.28 -4.37 0.06
C ALA A 78 21.53 -4.36 -1.28
N LEU A 79 20.57 -5.27 -1.46
CA LEU A 79 19.72 -5.32 -2.65
C LEU A 79 18.95 -4.01 -2.85
N VAL A 80 18.28 -3.52 -1.80
CA VAL A 80 17.49 -2.27 -1.85
C VAL A 80 18.38 -1.07 -2.10
N THR A 81 19.59 -1.04 -1.54
CA THR A 81 20.55 0.03 -1.78
C THR A 81 20.98 0.05 -3.25
N VAL A 82 21.34 -1.11 -3.81
CA VAL A 82 21.67 -1.22 -5.25
C VAL A 82 20.52 -0.72 -6.10
N VAL A 83 19.31 -1.22 -5.85
CA VAL A 83 18.10 -0.82 -6.59
C VAL A 83 17.80 0.67 -6.45
N THR A 84 17.96 1.23 -5.26
CA THR A 84 17.73 2.66 -4.99
C THR A 84 18.70 3.52 -5.79
N LEU A 85 19.98 3.14 -5.82
CA LEU A 85 21.02 3.86 -6.55
C LEU A 85 20.90 3.72 -8.07
N THR A 86 20.47 2.55 -8.56
CA THR A 86 20.29 2.32 -10.01
C THR A 86 19.03 2.98 -10.54
N SER A 87 17.92 2.92 -9.81
CA SER A 87 16.61 3.40 -10.25
C SER A 87 16.27 4.84 -9.85
N GLY A 88 17.00 5.43 -8.91
CA GLY A 88 16.67 6.74 -8.33
C GLY A 88 15.41 6.74 -7.45
N ALA A 89 14.84 5.57 -7.14
CA ALA A 89 13.68 5.44 -6.26
C ALA A 89 14.09 5.54 -4.78
N HIS A 90 14.50 6.74 -4.35
CA HIS A 90 15.05 7.02 -3.02
C HIS A 90 14.15 6.55 -1.86
N TYR A 91 12.83 6.64 -2.04
CA TYR A 91 11.84 6.22 -1.05
C TYR A 91 11.88 4.71 -0.68
N LEU A 92 12.50 3.85 -1.49
CA LEU A 92 12.57 2.41 -1.22
C LEU A 92 13.38 2.10 0.04
N LEU A 93 14.50 2.80 0.24
CA LEU A 93 15.38 2.59 1.39
C LEU A 93 14.70 2.90 2.74
N PRO A 94 14.07 4.08 2.95
CA PRO A 94 13.33 4.35 4.17
C PRO A 94 12.13 3.42 4.34
N THR A 95 11.44 3.04 3.26
CA THR A 95 10.37 2.03 3.32
C THR A 95 10.89 0.70 3.90
N VAL A 96 11.98 0.15 3.37
CA VAL A 96 12.53 -1.12 3.86
C VAL A 96 13.08 -0.98 5.28
N MET A 97 13.73 0.13 5.61
CA MET A 97 14.18 0.40 6.98
C MET A 97 13.02 0.43 7.97
N LEU A 98 11.89 1.05 7.61
CA LEU A 98 10.67 1.04 8.43
C LEU A 98 10.12 -0.37 8.60
N VAL A 99 10.17 -1.23 7.57
CA VAL A 99 9.79 -2.64 7.67
C VAL A 99 10.68 -3.34 8.69
N LEU A 100 12.01 -3.29 8.53
CA LEU A 100 12.95 -3.99 9.42
C LEU A 100 12.85 -3.51 10.88
N ALA A 101 12.74 -2.19 11.07
CA ALA A 101 12.58 -1.58 12.38
C ALA A 101 11.19 -1.79 13.00
N ALA A 102 10.20 -2.29 12.27
CA ALA A 102 8.86 -2.55 12.81
C ALA A 102 8.83 -3.72 13.84
N ARG A 103 9.91 -4.49 13.95
CA ARG A 103 10.00 -5.62 14.88
C ARG A 103 9.70 -5.18 16.32
N GLN A 104 8.88 -5.94 17.05
CA GLN A 104 8.43 -5.61 18.42
C GLN A 104 7.52 -4.37 18.51
N VAL A 105 7.08 -3.81 17.38
CA VAL A 105 6.10 -2.73 17.31
C VAL A 105 4.75 -3.33 16.96
N SER A 106 3.71 -3.03 17.77
CA SER A 106 2.36 -3.50 17.45
C SER A 106 1.87 -2.93 16.13
N PHE A 107 1.59 -3.80 15.15
CA PHE A 107 1.06 -3.41 13.84
C PHE A 107 -0.26 -2.63 13.96
N ARG A 108 -1.07 -2.92 14.99
CA ARG A 108 -2.28 -2.15 15.30
C ARG A 108 -1.96 -0.70 15.63
N ARG A 109 -0.91 -0.41 16.40
CA ARG A 109 -0.51 0.97 16.69
C ARG A 109 0.07 1.68 15.46
N ILE A 110 0.79 0.95 14.61
CA ILE A 110 1.25 1.49 13.31
C ILE A 110 0.06 1.96 12.48
N MET A 111 -0.98 1.12 12.34
CA MET A 111 -2.21 1.50 11.61
C MET A 111 -2.98 2.65 12.26
N GLN A 112 -2.96 2.77 13.59
CA GLN A 112 -3.56 3.92 14.29
C GLN A 112 -2.83 5.22 13.98
N VAL A 113 -1.48 5.20 14.03
CA VAL A 113 -0.66 6.36 13.66
C VAL A 113 -0.85 6.70 12.19
N TYR A 114 -0.86 5.70 11.31
CA TYR A 114 -1.13 5.89 9.89
C TYR A 114 -2.44 6.63 9.64
N LEU A 115 -3.55 6.11 10.20
CA LEU A 115 -4.88 6.68 10.03
C LEU A 115 -4.96 8.11 10.60
N ALA A 116 -4.34 8.36 11.75
CA ALA A 116 -4.33 9.69 12.37
C ALA A 116 -3.54 10.71 11.55
N VAL A 117 -2.32 10.36 11.11
CA VAL A 117 -1.43 11.26 10.38
C VAL A 117 -1.97 11.52 8.97
N VAL A 118 -2.19 10.47 8.17
CA VAL A 118 -2.66 10.62 6.79
C VAL A 118 -4.06 11.23 6.75
N GLY A 119 -4.97 10.75 7.60
CA GLY A 119 -6.33 11.27 7.67
C GLY A 119 -6.39 12.74 8.07
N SER A 120 -5.56 13.19 9.03
CA SER A 120 -5.51 14.60 9.42
C SER A 120 -4.91 15.48 8.33
N ILE A 121 -3.82 15.07 7.68
CA ILE A 121 -3.20 15.84 6.61
C ILE A 121 -4.16 15.99 5.42
N LEU A 122 -4.85 14.92 5.02
CA LEU A 122 -5.82 15.00 3.92
C LEU A 122 -7.03 15.84 4.28
N LEU A 123 -7.52 15.78 5.52
CA LEU A 123 -8.59 16.65 5.98
C LEU A 123 -8.16 18.12 5.96
N LEU A 124 -6.93 18.41 6.41
CA LEU A 124 -6.36 19.76 6.34
C LEU A 124 -6.17 20.22 4.89
N ALA A 125 -5.71 19.35 4.00
CA ALA A 125 -5.54 19.64 2.58
C ALA A 125 -6.89 19.93 1.91
N PHE A 126 -7.91 19.12 2.20
CA PHE A 126 -9.28 19.37 1.74
C PHE A 126 -9.79 20.74 2.20
N ILE A 127 -9.75 21.03 3.50
CA ILE A 127 -10.21 22.32 4.04
C ILE A 127 -9.42 23.48 3.42
N ALA A 128 -8.09 23.36 3.36
CA ALA A 128 -7.22 24.38 2.77
C ALA A 128 -7.51 24.60 1.28
N ALA A 129 -7.86 23.55 0.54
CA ALA A 129 -8.21 23.65 -0.87
C ALA A 129 -9.57 24.33 -1.09
N GLU A 130 -10.56 24.02 -0.25
CA GLU A 130 -11.90 24.61 -0.32
C GLU A 130 -11.92 26.11 0.06
N ILE A 131 -11.05 26.54 1.00
CA ILE A 131 -10.90 27.97 1.35
C ILE A 131 -9.91 28.72 0.43
N GLY A 132 -9.31 28.04 -0.54
CA GLY A 132 -8.37 28.64 -1.50
C GLY A 132 -6.95 28.90 -0.98
N LEU A 133 -6.55 28.32 0.15
CA LEU A 133 -5.18 28.41 0.68
C LEU A 133 -4.18 27.58 -0.13
N ILE A 134 -4.62 26.42 -0.62
CA ILE A 134 -3.86 25.57 -1.57
C ILE A 134 -4.72 25.28 -2.79
N LYS A 135 -4.09 24.85 -3.88
CA LYS A 135 -4.79 24.57 -5.14
C LYS A 135 -5.58 23.25 -5.04
N ASN A 136 -6.85 23.27 -5.41
CA ASN A 136 -7.59 22.07 -5.79
C ASN A 136 -7.36 21.79 -7.29
N ILE A 137 -6.63 20.73 -7.62
CA ILE A 137 -6.38 20.36 -9.02
C ILE A 137 -7.59 19.60 -9.56
N THR A 138 -8.14 20.08 -10.67
CA THR A 138 -9.30 19.49 -11.35
C THR A 138 -9.00 19.12 -12.78
N PHE A 139 -9.55 18.01 -13.25
CA PHE A 139 -9.44 17.56 -14.64
C PHE A 139 -10.83 17.46 -15.26
N VAL A 140 -10.99 18.04 -16.45
CA VAL A 140 -12.22 17.91 -17.24
C VAL A 140 -12.04 16.71 -18.16
N THR A 141 -12.90 15.72 -17.99
CA THR A 141 -12.93 14.49 -18.78
C THR A 141 -14.35 14.26 -19.33
N ASP A 142 -14.51 13.33 -20.28
CA ASP A 142 -15.82 13.06 -20.93
C ASP A 142 -16.90 12.62 -19.93
N ASP A 143 -16.50 11.96 -18.84
CA ASP A 143 -17.37 11.55 -17.75
C ASP A 143 -17.66 12.68 -16.74
N GLY A 144 -17.06 13.87 -16.90
CA GLY A 144 -17.30 15.10 -16.15
C GLY A 144 -16.05 15.64 -15.44
N VAL A 145 -16.23 16.47 -14.40
CA VAL A 145 -15.09 17.04 -13.65
C VAL A 145 -14.60 16.05 -12.60
N ARG A 146 -13.30 15.79 -12.58
CA ARG A 146 -12.58 15.01 -11.56
C ARG A 146 -11.83 15.94 -10.62
N GLN A 147 -11.97 15.70 -9.32
CA GLN A 147 -11.50 16.56 -8.24
C GLN A 147 -10.40 15.87 -7.41
N SER A 148 -9.36 16.61 -7.03
CA SER A 148 -8.24 16.07 -6.24
C SER A 148 -8.23 16.56 -4.79
N PHE A 149 -9.07 17.53 -4.44
CA PHE A 149 -9.33 18.00 -3.07
C PHE A 149 -8.06 18.32 -2.25
N GLY A 150 -7.10 18.99 -2.90
CA GLY A 150 -5.83 19.36 -2.29
C GLY A 150 -4.73 18.30 -2.42
N VAL A 151 -5.00 17.13 -3.00
CA VAL A 151 -3.98 16.17 -3.45
C VAL A 151 -3.47 16.54 -4.84
N VAL A 152 -2.24 16.15 -5.17
CA VAL A 152 -1.58 16.50 -6.44
C VAL A 152 -2.20 15.86 -7.68
N TYR A 153 -3.05 14.84 -7.50
CA TYR A 153 -3.73 14.15 -8.60
C TYR A 153 -4.98 13.39 -8.13
N THR A 154 -5.91 13.12 -9.06
CA THR A 154 -7.22 12.54 -8.73
C THR A 154 -7.17 11.05 -8.38
N THR A 155 -6.27 10.29 -9.02
CA THR A 155 -6.08 8.87 -8.68
C THR A 155 -5.37 8.72 -7.34
N ASP A 156 -4.39 9.58 -7.06
CA ASP A 156 -3.71 9.64 -5.76
C ASP A 156 -4.71 9.94 -4.63
N PHE A 157 -5.64 10.88 -4.80
CA PHE A 157 -6.67 11.13 -3.78
C PHE A 157 -7.57 9.90 -3.55
N ALA A 158 -7.95 9.23 -4.64
CA ALA A 158 -8.76 8.01 -4.57
C ALA A 158 -8.01 6.87 -3.83
N ALA A 159 -6.73 6.68 -4.14
CA ALA A 159 -5.86 5.72 -3.47
C ALA A 159 -5.75 6.01 -1.98
N HIS A 160 -5.54 7.26 -1.58
CA HIS A 160 -5.52 7.64 -0.16
C HIS A 160 -6.82 7.23 0.56
N ILE A 161 -7.99 7.51 -0.02
CA ILE A 161 -9.27 7.10 0.57
C ILE A 161 -9.36 5.58 0.68
N PHE A 162 -8.96 4.84 -0.36
CA PHE A 162 -8.94 3.38 -0.36
C PHE A 162 -8.07 2.83 0.78
N TYR A 163 -6.84 3.29 0.92
CA TYR A 163 -5.92 2.82 1.96
C TYR A 163 -6.34 3.25 3.38
N ILE A 164 -6.93 4.44 3.54
CA ILE A 164 -7.57 4.88 4.79
C ILE A 164 -8.71 3.93 5.17
N CYS A 165 -9.57 3.56 4.21
CA CYS A 165 -10.65 2.61 4.45
C CYS A 165 -10.11 1.23 4.83
N ALA A 166 -9.05 0.75 4.16
CA ALA A 166 -8.37 -0.50 4.49
C ALA A 166 -7.82 -0.50 5.93
N ALA A 167 -7.08 0.55 6.31
CA ALA A 167 -6.52 0.71 7.64
C ALA A 167 -7.62 0.80 8.72
N TYR A 168 -8.68 1.56 8.45
CA TYR A 168 -9.82 1.69 9.35
C TYR A 168 -10.53 0.33 9.55
N LEU A 169 -10.85 -0.41 8.48
CA LEU A 169 -11.50 -1.72 8.60
C LEU A 169 -10.61 -2.74 9.33
N TYR A 170 -9.28 -2.70 9.11
CA TYR A 170 -8.34 -3.48 9.89
C TYR A 170 -8.46 -3.20 11.40
N LEU A 171 -8.55 -1.92 11.79
CA LEU A 171 -8.68 -1.52 13.19
C LEU A 171 -10.03 -1.90 13.81
N GLN A 172 -11.10 -1.94 13.01
CA GLN A 172 -12.46 -2.31 13.46
C GLN A 172 -12.72 -3.82 13.50
N ALA A 173 -11.85 -4.64 12.88
CA ALA A 173 -12.04 -6.09 12.80
C ALA A 173 -12.34 -6.77 14.15
N ARG A 174 -11.80 -6.26 15.26
CA ARG A 174 -12.01 -6.83 16.59
C ARG A 174 -13.44 -6.65 17.15
N ARG A 175 -14.11 -5.55 16.82
CA ARG A 175 -15.43 -5.18 17.37
C ARG A 175 -16.37 -4.75 16.24
N PHE A 176 -16.33 -5.49 15.14
CA PHE A 176 -16.99 -5.09 13.92
C PHE A 176 -18.50 -5.00 14.13
N ARG A 177 -19.07 -3.85 13.72
CA ARG A 177 -20.51 -3.69 13.52
C ARG A 177 -20.81 -3.26 12.08
N LEU A 178 -21.98 -3.57 11.50
CA LEU A 178 -22.34 -3.23 10.12
C LEU A 178 -22.34 -1.72 9.94
N VAL A 179 -22.77 -0.99 10.98
CA VAL A 179 -22.66 0.48 11.08
C VAL A 179 -21.21 0.95 10.92
N MET A 180 -20.22 0.15 11.30
CA MET A 180 -18.80 0.48 11.09
C MET A 180 -18.41 0.43 9.61
N LEU A 181 -19.23 -0.05 8.68
CA LEU A 181 -18.96 0.06 7.24
C LEU A 181 -19.29 1.45 6.67
N ILE A 182 -20.05 2.29 7.39
CA ILE A 182 -20.47 3.60 6.90
C ILE A 182 -19.28 4.43 6.38
N PRO A 183 -18.15 4.56 7.10
CA PRO A 183 -17.00 5.31 6.56
C PRO A 183 -16.44 4.75 5.25
N ALA A 184 -16.40 3.42 5.09
CA ALA A 184 -15.92 2.79 3.86
C ALA A 184 -16.91 2.98 2.70
N LEU A 185 -18.22 2.95 2.98
CA LEU A 185 -19.26 3.23 1.98
C LEU A 185 -19.25 4.70 1.56
N LEU A 186 -19.04 5.63 2.50
CA LEU A 186 -18.85 7.04 2.19
C LEU A 186 -17.59 7.25 1.34
N GLY A 187 -16.48 6.60 1.68
CA GLY A 187 -15.26 6.63 0.86
C GLY A 187 -15.52 6.14 -0.57
N LEU A 188 -16.31 5.07 -0.74
CA LEU A 188 -16.70 4.55 -2.05
C LEU A 188 -17.51 5.56 -2.86
N VAL A 189 -18.49 6.22 -2.23
CA VAL A 189 -19.27 7.28 -2.88
C VAL A 189 -18.37 8.45 -3.27
N VAL A 190 -17.44 8.86 -2.39
CA VAL A 190 -16.53 9.97 -2.66
C VAL A 190 -15.64 9.68 -3.86
N ILE A 191 -15.02 8.49 -3.90
CA ILE A 191 -14.18 8.06 -5.03
C ILE A 191 -15.03 8.04 -6.31
N TYR A 192 -16.15 7.32 -6.31
CA TYR A 192 -16.95 7.14 -7.52
C TYR A 192 -17.49 8.47 -8.08
N GLN A 193 -17.99 9.36 -7.21
CA GLN A 193 -18.66 10.59 -7.65
C GLN A 193 -17.68 11.70 -8.01
N PHE A 194 -16.62 11.90 -7.23
CA PHE A 194 -15.77 13.08 -7.35
C PHE A 194 -14.42 12.81 -8.04
N THR A 195 -13.81 11.65 -7.81
CA THR A 195 -12.55 11.32 -8.51
C THR A 195 -12.79 10.56 -9.80
N LYS A 196 -13.89 9.80 -9.86
CA LYS A 196 -14.29 8.92 -10.97
C LYS A 196 -13.23 7.87 -11.29
N THR A 197 -12.41 7.51 -10.30
CA THR A 197 -11.37 6.50 -10.44
C THR A 197 -11.95 5.11 -10.25
N MET A 198 -12.13 4.37 -11.35
CA MET A 198 -12.69 3.02 -11.30
C MET A 198 -11.77 2.00 -10.61
N THR A 199 -10.44 2.16 -10.69
CA THR A 199 -9.46 1.31 -10.02
C THR A 199 -9.74 1.22 -8.51
N ASP A 200 -9.74 2.35 -7.81
CA ASP A 200 -9.97 2.41 -6.36
C ASP A 200 -11.42 2.11 -5.99
N THR A 201 -12.38 2.44 -6.86
CA THR A 201 -13.79 2.04 -6.69
C THR A 201 -13.90 0.52 -6.63
N ILE A 202 -13.32 -0.19 -7.61
CA ILE A 202 -13.33 -1.66 -7.67
C ILE A 202 -12.55 -2.24 -6.50
N ALA A 203 -11.36 -1.71 -6.20
CA ALA A 203 -10.54 -2.18 -5.08
C ALA A 203 -11.28 -2.05 -3.74
N LEU A 204 -11.99 -0.93 -3.52
CA LEU A 204 -12.78 -0.72 -2.30
C LEU A 204 -14.02 -1.63 -2.24
N VAL A 205 -14.67 -1.92 -3.38
CA VAL A 205 -15.74 -2.93 -3.44
C VAL A 205 -15.20 -4.33 -3.12
N VAL A 206 -14.04 -4.71 -3.66
CA VAL A 206 -13.36 -5.97 -3.34
C VAL A 206 -12.98 -6.04 -1.86
N LEU A 207 -12.51 -4.93 -1.28
CA LEU A 207 -12.21 -4.82 0.14
C LEU A 207 -13.46 -5.02 1.00
N ILE A 208 -14.54 -4.28 0.74
CA ILE A 208 -15.79 -4.35 1.52
C ILE A 208 -16.40 -5.75 1.41
N SER A 209 -16.50 -6.29 0.20
CA SER A 209 -17.06 -7.62 -0.04
C SER A 209 -16.20 -8.72 0.60
N GLY A 210 -14.89 -8.72 0.37
CA GLY A 210 -13.95 -9.65 1.00
C GLY A 210 -13.99 -9.58 2.52
N TYR A 211 -14.07 -8.37 3.08
CA TYR A 211 -14.17 -8.13 4.51
C TYR A 211 -15.50 -8.67 5.09
N LEU A 212 -16.62 -8.48 4.38
CA LEU A 212 -17.91 -9.08 4.75
C LEU A 212 -17.85 -10.62 4.74
N VAL A 213 -17.28 -11.21 3.68
CA VAL A 213 -17.07 -12.67 3.62
C VAL A 213 -16.22 -13.13 4.80
N TYR A 214 -15.14 -12.40 5.11
CA TYR A 214 -14.32 -12.66 6.28
C TYR A 214 -15.15 -12.66 7.56
N VAL A 215 -15.92 -11.59 7.84
CA VAL A 215 -16.75 -11.49 9.06
C VAL A 215 -17.77 -12.62 9.15
N TYR A 216 -18.48 -12.94 8.07
CA TYR A 216 -19.62 -13.88 8.08
C TYR A 216 -19.24 -15.36 7.88
N ARG A 217 -17.96 -15.68 7.60
CA ARG A 217 -17.46 -17.02 7.27
C ARG A 217 -17.87 -18.16 8.22
N ARG A 218 -18.10 -17.83 9.51
CA ARG A 218 -18.46 -18.80 10.56
C ARG A 218 -19.95 -18.84 10.90
N LYS A 219 -20.71 -17.78 10.59
CA LYS A 219 -22.09 -17.61 11.08
C LYS A 219 -23.14 -18.20 10.15
N ASN A 220 -22.92 -18.09 8.84
CA ASN A 220 -23.97 -18.35 7.87
C ASN A 220 -23.57 -19.48 6.91
N GLN A 221 -24.34 -20.56 6.91
CA GLN A 221 -24.09 -21.72 6.06
C GLN A 221 -24.15 -21.37 4.57
N HIS A 222 -24.92 -20.34 4.20
CA HIS A 222 -24.98 -19.83 2.82
C HIS A 222 -23.65 -19.23 2.34
N PHE A 223 -22.70 -18.90 3.23
CA PHE A 223 -21.37 -18.39 2.84
C PHE A 223 -20.30 -19.50 2.73
N LYS A 224 -20.67 -20.78 2.90
CA LYS A 224 -19.72 -21.91 2.80
C LYS A 224 -19.03 -21.96 1.43
N TRP A 225 -19.74 -21.64 0.34
CA TRP A 225 -19.18 -21.64 -1.01
C TRP A 225 -18.13 -20.53 -1.25
N LEU A 226 -18.10 -19.49 -0.41
CA LEU A 226 -17.12 -18.40 -0.44
C LEU A 226 -15.87 -18.68 0.41
N ARG A 227 -15.82 -19.81 1.14
CA ARG A 227 -14.62 -20.20 1.92
C ARG A 227 -13.36 -20.40 1.07
N PRO A 228 -13.42 -20.94 -0.16
CA PRO A 228 -12.26 -21.00 -1.05
C PRO A 228 -11.66 -19.62 -1.31
N LEU A 229 -12.48 -18.57 -1.47
CA LEU A 229 -11.99 -17.19 -1.66
C LEU A 229 -11.07 -16.76 -0.51
N LEU A 230 -11.48 -17.00 0.74
CA LEU A 230 -10.65 -16.69 1.91
C LEU A 230 -9.40 -17.57 1.95
N ARG A 231 -9.55 -18.87 1.69
CA ARG A 231 -8.46 -19.86 1.73
C ARG A 231 -7.38 -19.60 0.69
N TYR A 232 -7.74 -19.05 -0.47
CA TYR A 232 -6.82 -18.81 -1.58
C TYR A 232 -6.48 -17.33 -1.79
N SER A 233 -7.01 -16.42 -0.96
CA SER A 233 -6.73 -14.97 -1.03
C SER A 233 -5.24 -14.62 -1.01
N PHE A 234 -4.37 -15.44 -0.40
CA PHE A 234 -2.93 -15.23 -0.44
C PHE A 234 -2.32 -15.34 -1.85
N LEU A 235 -2.99 -16.01 -2.79
CA LEU A 235 -2.56 -16.14 -4.19
C LEU A 235 -2.94 -14.93 -5.04
N THR A 236 -3.79 -14.02 -4.56
CA THR A 236 -4.19 -12.86 -5.36
C THR A 236 -2.99 -12.01 -5.75
N LEU A 237 -2.03 -11.79 -4.83
CA LEU A 237 -0.85 -10.98 -5.12
C LEU A 237 -0.02 -11.53 -6.30
N PRO A 238 0.46 -12.80 -6.31
CA PRO A 238 1.23 -13.34 -7.42
C PRO A 238 0.40 -13.53 -8.70
N ILE A 239 -0.90 -13.83 -8.58
CA ILE A 239 -1.79 -13.95 -9.75
C ILE A 239 -2.01 -12.59 -10.40
N ALA A 240 -2.31 -11.55 -9.62
CA ALA A 240 -2.52 -10.18 -10.10
C ALA A 240 -1.25 -9.63 -10.78
N SER A 241 -0.09 -9.82 -10.15
CA SER A 241 1.18 -9.41 -10.73
C SER A 241 1.50 -10.17 -12.01
N GLY A 242 1.35 -11.50 -12.01
CA GLY A 242 1.63 -12.35 -13.16
C GLY A 242 0.69 -12.05 -14.33
N LEU A 243 -0.59 -11.79 -14.04
CA LEU A 243 -1.59 -11.42 -15.05
C LEU A 243 -1.24 -10.08 -15.70
N MET A 244 -0.93 -9.04 -14.92
CA MET A 244 -0.60 -7.72 -15.49
C MET A 244 0.70 -7.75 -16.30
N ILE A 245 1.73 -8.39 -15.77
CA ILE A 245 3.01 -8.53 -16.48
C ILE A 245 2.81 -9.35 -17.76
N GLY A 246 2.11 -10.48 -17.67
CA GLY A 246 1.86 -11.38 -18.80
C GLY A 246 1.03 -10.72 -19.91
N LEU A 247 -0.12 -10.13 -19.56
CA LEU A 247 -1.00 -9.46 -20.52
C LEU A 247 -0.32 -8.28 -21.20
N SER A 248 0.47 -7.49 -20.46
CA SER A 248 1.21 -6.36 -21.04
C SER A 248 2.34 -6.83 -21.96
N ASN A 249 3.01 -7.94 -21.62
CA ASN A 249 4.08 -8.50 -22.45
C ASN A 249 3.57 -9.05 -23.79
N ILE A 250 2.37 -9.65 -23.80
CA ILE A 250 1.79 -10.22 -25.03
C ILE A 250 0.86 -9.26 -25.78
N PHE A 251 0.62 -8.05 -25.25
CA PHE A 251 -0.29 -7.08 -25.86
C PHE A 251 0.06 -6.87 -27.34
N ASN A 252 -0.93 -6.77 -28.22
CA ASN A 252 -0.70 -6.52 -29.63
C ASN A 252 -1.96 -5.88 -30.22
N TYR A 253 -1.80 -4.75 -30.91
CA TYR A 253 -2.91 -4.06 -31.58
C TYR A 253 -3.60 -4.89 -32.68
N GLN A 254 -2.97 -5.97 -33.15
CA GLN A 254 -3.56 -6.90 -34.11
C GLN A 254 -4.56 -7.88 -33.45
N ASP A 255 -4.49 -8.08 -32.14
CA ASP A 255 -5.39 -8.99 -31.42
C ASP A 255 -6.59 -8.20 -30.86
N LYS A 256 -7.77 -8.47 -31.42
CA LYS A 256 -9.02 -7.80 -31.02
C LYS A 256 -9.39 -8.01 -29.55
N LEU A 257 -9.08 -9.18 -28.98
CA LEU A 257 -9.38 -9.47 -27.58
C LEU A 257 -8.50 -8.61 -26.68
N LEU A 258 -7.19 -8.53 -26.99
CA LEU A 258 -6.25 -7.72 -26.22
C LEU A 258 -6.57 -6.22 -26.32
N VAL A 259 -6.96 -5.73 -27.50
CA VAL A 259 -7.42 -4.33 -27.67
C VAL A 259 -8.66 -4.05 -26.82
N THR A 260 -9.65 -4.94 -26.84
CA THR A 260 -10.87 -4.78 -26.02
C THR A 260 -10.55 -4.76 -24.52
N LEU A 261 -9.66 -5.65 -24.06
CA LEU A 261 -9.17 -5.64 -22.68
C LEU A 261 -8.41 -4.36 -22.36
N ASN A 262 -7.58 -3.88 -23.27
CA ASN A 262 -6.81 -2.65 -23.09
C ASN A 262 -7.71 -1.42 -22.96
N ASP A 263 -8.78 -1.32 -23.75
CA ASP A 263 -9.76 -0.25 -23.65
C ASP A 263 -10.49 -0.29 -22.31
N ALA A 264 -10.89 -1.50 -21.87
CA ALA A 264 -11.48 -1.70 -20.54
C ALA A 264 -10.53 -1.32 -19.39
N LEU A 265 -9.22 -1.43 -19.60
CA LEU A 265 -8.16 -1.10 -18.64
C LEU A 265 -7.58 0.31 -18.84
N SER A 266 -8.25 1.18 -19.62
CA SER A 266 -7.84 2.55 -19.92
C SER A 266 -6.43 2.63 -20.51
N THR A 267 -6.13 1.79 -21.50
CA THR A 267 -4.86 1.73 -22.25
C THR A 267 -3.62 1.27 -21.47
N ARG A 268 -3.79 0.81 -20.22
CA ARG A 268 -2.66 0.41 -19.36
C ARG A 268 -1.85 -0.77 -19.88
N LEU A 269 -2.45 -1.70 -20.64
CA LEU A 269 -1.71 -2.82 -21.23
C LEU A 269 -0.77 -2.33 -22.33
N ALA A 270 -1.23 -1.42 -23.18
CA ALA A 270 -0.42 -0.80 -24.22
C ALA A 270 0.74 0.02 -23.63
N LEU A 271 0.49 0.81 -22.58
CA LEU A 271 1.52 1.56 -21.87
C LEU A 271 2.56 0.62 -21.23
N GLY A 272 2.10 -0.45 -20.59
CA GLY A 272 2.96 -1.49 -20.04
C GLY A 272 3.83 -2.18 -21.10
N GLN A 273 3.25 -2.51 -22.26
CA GLN A 273 4.01 -3.08 -23.37
C GLN A 273 5.05 -2.09 -23.90
N ASN A 274 4.68 -0.84 -24.11
CA ASN A 274 5.61 0.20 -24.57
C ASN A 274 6.80 0.33 -23.62
N ALA A 275 6.56 0.29 -22.30
CA ALA A 275 7.62 0.30 -21.32
C ALA A 275 8.51 -0.96 -21.40
N LEU A 276 7.92 -2.14 -21.54
CA LEU A 276 8.68 -3.39 -21.70
C LEU A 276 9.54 -3.40 -22.97
N LEU A 277 9.03 -2.89 -24.10
CA LEU A 277 9.77 -2.82 -25.36
C LEU A 277 10.89 -1.77 -25.31
N ALA A 278 10.64 -0.61 -24.70
CA ALA A 278 11.60 0.48 -24.64
C ALA A 278 12.75 0.21 -23.65
N TYR A 279 12.45 -0.42 -22.51
CA TYR A 279 13.39 -0.54 -21.39
C TYR A 279 13.82 -1.98 -21.10
N GLY A 280 12.96 -2.95 -21.39
CA GLY A 280 13.18 -4.34 -21.03
C GLY A 280 13.17 -4.58 -19.52
N VAL A 281 13.72 -5.73 -19.11
CA VAL A 281 13.84 -6.11 -17.69
C VAL A 281 15.30 -6.37 -17.38
N LYS A 282 15.82 -5.72 -16.32
CA LYS A 282 17.17 -5.94 -15.80
C LYS A 282 17.12 -6.65 -14.45
N LEU A 283 18.23 -7.28 -14.04
CA LEU A 283 18.27 -8.04 -12.78
C LEU A 283 18.14 -7.14 -11.54
N PHE A 284 18.84 -6.00 -11.53
CA PHE A 284 18.96 -5.06 -10.39
C PHE A 284 18.34 -3.68 -10.64
N GLY A 285 17.40 -3.61 -11.58
CA GLY A 285 16.80 -2.35 -12.02
C GLY A 285 17.70 -1.60 -13.00
N GLN A 286 17.33 -0.36 -13.29
CA GLN A 286 17.93 0.47 -14.32
C GLN A 286 17.71 1.94 -14.03
N SER A 287 18.44 2.82 -14.75
CA SER A 287 18.32 4.28 -14.66
C SER A 287 16.85 4.74 -14.62
N PRO A 288 16.54 5.83 -13.87
CA PRO A 288 15.21 6.41 -13.81
C PRO A 288 14.57 6.53 -15.19
N ILE A 289 13.36 5.98 -15.31
CA ILE A 289 12.59 6.04 -16.55
C ILE A 289 11.94 7.42 -16.63
N PRO A 290 12.12 8.18 -17.73
CA PRO A 290 11.43 9.44 -17.92
C PRO A 290 9.92 9.19 -18.02
N ILE A 291 9.19 9.67 -17.01
CA ILE A 291 7.75 9.49 -16.90
C ILE A 291 7.06 10.82 -17.23
N ASN A 292 6.08 10.77 -18.12
CA ASN A 292 5.20 11.89 -18.48
C ASN A 292 3.80 11.61 -17.95
N GLY A 293 3.57 11.96 -16.68
CA GLY A 293 2.26 11.91 -16.04
C GLY A 293 1.52 13.25 -16.09
N TRP A 294 0.21 13.23 -15.82
CA TRP A 294 -0.63 14.43 -15.75
C TRP A 294 -0.68 15.08 -14.35
N GLY A 295 0.05 14.53 -13.37
CA GLY A 295 0.08 15.00 -11.98
C GLY A 295 0.86 16.29 -11.79
N GLY A 296 0.45 17.11 -10.81
CA GLY A 296 1.11 18.37 -10.44
C GLY A 296 0.91 19.52 -11.45
N ASP A 297 1.68 20.60 -11.26
CA ASP A 297 1.68 21.74 -12.20
C ASP A 297 2.52 21.40 -13.44
N ARG A 298 1.90 21.51 -14.63
CA ARG A 298 2.38 21.06 -15.95
C ARG A 298 3.62 21.78 -16.51
N VAL A 299 4.41 22.43 -15.66
CA VAL A 299 5.52 23.30 -16.08
C VAL A 299 6.69 22.50 -16.67
N ASN A 300 6.79 21.19 -16.42
CA ASN A 300 7.89 20.32 -16.87
C ASN A 300 7.44 19.12 -17.74
N THR A 301 6.40 19.26 -18.55
CA THR A 301 5.97 18.15 -19.43
C THR A 301 6.84 18.08 -20.69
N PHE A 302 7.40 16.91 -21.00
CA PHE A 302 8.17 16.72 -22.23
C PHE A 302 7.24 16.80 -23.44
N THR A 303 7.46 17.80 -24.30
CA THR A 303 6.78 17.97 -25.58
C THR A 303 7.51 17.16 -26.65
N ASN A 304 6.79 16.37 -27.45
CA ASN A 304 7.37 15.78 -28.64
C ASN A 304 7.74 16.89 -29.66
N GLY A 305 8.47 16.55 -30.73
CA GLY A 305 8.91 17.50 -31.76
C GLY A 305 7.80 18.25 -32.53
N VAL A 306 6.53 18.00 -32.19
CA VAL A 306 5.33 18.64 -32.72
C VAL A 306 4.59 19.47 -31.66
N GLY A 307 5.18 19.63 -30.46
CA GLY A 307 4.58 20.40 -29.36
C GLY A 307 3.48 19.67 -28.59
N LEU A 308 3.21 18.40 -28.89
CA LEU A 308 2.21 17.58 -28.19
C LEU A 308 2.88 16.79 -27.05
N THR A 309 2.32 16.88 -25.85
CA THR A 309 2.80 16.11 -24.70
C THR A 309 2.31 14.67 -24.79
N THR A 310 3.21 13.71 -25.03
CA THR A 310 2.85 12.27 -25.05
C THR A 310 2.84 11.70 -23.64
N TYR A 311 1.66 11.27 -23.16
CA TYR A 311 1.52 10.58 -21.88
C TYR A 311 2.30 9.27 -21.90
N PHE A 312 3.17 9.08 -20.91
CA PHE A 312 3.91 7.84 -20.72
C PHE A 312 4.10 7.63 -19.23
N PHE A 313 3.28 6.74 -18.67
CA PHE A 313 3.29 6.41 -17.25
C PHE A 313 3.08 4.91 -17.09
N ILE A 314 3.82 4.30 -16.15
CA ILE A 314 3.68 2.88 -15.83
C ILE A 314 2.67 2.75 -14.68
N ASP A 315 1.39 2.82 -15.02
CA ASP A 315 0.25 2.75 -14.09
C ASP A 315 0.01 1.32 -13.56
N SER A 316 1.05 0.69 -12.99
CA SER A 316 0.99 -0.62 -12.35
C SER A 316 2.22 -0.81 -11.47
N SER A 317 2.00 -1.02 -10.16
CA SER A 317 3.08 -1.26 -9.20
C SER A 317 3.91 -2.49 -9.59
N PHE A 318 3.27 -3.50 -10.18
CA PHE A 318 3.97 -4.73 -10.57
C PHE A 318 4.87 -4.54 -11.79
N LEU A 319 4.40 -3.83 -12.82
CA LEU A 319 5.24 -3.50 -13.97
C LEU A 319 6.34 -2.50 -13.58
N ASN A 320 6.00 -1.47 -12.82
CA ASN A 320 6.99 -0.49 -12.35
C ASN A 320 8.07 -1.18 -11.51
N MET A 321 7.70 -2.07 -10.59
CA MET A 321 8.66 -2.86 -9.82
C MET A 321 9.53 -3.75 -10.71
N LEU A 322 8.94 -4.43 -11.71
CA LEU A 322 9.70 -5.30 -12.62
C LEU A 322 10.69 -4.53 -13.49
N ILE A 323 10.24 -3.44 -14.11
CA ILE A 323 11.02 -2.69 -15.10
C ILE A 323 12.01 -1.76 -14.40
N SER A 324 11.55 -0.94 -13.45
CA SER A 324 12.36 0.07 -12.78
C SER A 324 13.27 -0.53 -11.71
N TYR A 325 12.77 -1.45 -10.89
CA TYR A 325 13.50 -2.00 -9.73
C TYR A 325 14.17 -3.34 -10.01
N GLY A 326 13.80 -3.98 -11.12
CA GLY A 326 14.42 -5.19 -11.63
C GLY A 326 13.81 -6.49 -11.11
N LEU A 327 14.16 -7.57 -11.81
CA LEU A 327 13.61 -8.89 -11.59
C LEU A 327 13.87 -9.42 -10.17
N LEU A 328 15.10 -9.28 -9.66
CA LEU A 328 15.46 -9.85 -8.35
C LEU A 328 14.65 -9.21 -7.22
N PHE A 329 14.57 -7.88 -7.21
CA PHE A 329 13.79 -7.15 -6.21
C PHE A 329 12.31 -7.51 -6.26
N THR A 330 11.75 -7.54 -7.49
CA THR A 330 10.36 -7.93 -7.73
C THR A 330 10.04 -9.32 -7.16
N VAL A 331 10.88 -10.31 -7.45
CA VAL A 331 10.70 -11.68 -6.96
C VAL A 331 10.81 -11.74 -5.44
N VAL A 332 11.80 -11.06 -4.85
CA VAL A 332 11.98 -11.04 -3.38
C VAL A 332 10.75 -10.45 -2.68
N VAL A 333 10.23 -9.32 -3.16
CA VAL A 333 9.04 -8.66 -2.59
C VAL A 333 7.79 -9.54 -2.74
N LEU A 334 7.50 -10.00 -3.96
CA LEU A 334 6.29 -10.80 -4.23
C LEU A 334 6.33 -12.14 -3.50
N ALA A 335 7.44 -12.86 -3.55
CA ALA A 335 7.59 -14.15 -2.86
C ALA A 335 7.55 -13.97 -1.34
N GLY A 336 8.22 -12.95 -0.80
CA GLY A 336 8.24 -12.66 0.64
C GLY A 336 6.85 -12.35 1.19
N ILE A 337 6.10 -11.46 0.55
CA ILE A 337 4.73 -11.11 0.97
C ILE A 337 3.80 -12.30 0.77
N THR A 338 3.85 -12.98 -0.37
CA THR A 338 3.00 -14.16 -0.65
C THR A 338 3.23 -15.26 0.38
N TRP A 339 4.50 -15.57 0.70
CA TRP A 339 4.86 -16.55 1.71
C TRP A 339 4.33 -16.16 3.09
N PHE A 340 4.48 -14.89 3.48
CA PHE A 340 3.92 -14.39 4.72
C PHE A 340 2.39 -14.60 4.77
N LEU A 341 1.66 -14.19 3.73
CA LEU A 341 0.20 -14.35 3.65
C LEU A 341 -0.23 -15.82 3.66
N TYR A 342 0.51 -16.69 2.99
CA TYR A 342 0.29 -18.13 3.02
C TYR A 342 0.37 -18.69 4.45
N GLN A 343 1.41 -18.29 5.21
CA GLN A 343 1.58 -18.72 6.59
C GLN A 343 0.44 -18.21 7.50
N ARG A 344 -0.10 -17.01 7.25
CA ARG A 344 -1.29 -16.50 7.95
C ARG A 344 -2.52 -17.33 7.64
N THR A 345 -2.74 -17.60 6.36
CA THR A 345 -3.86 -18.38 5.85
C THR A 345 -3.86 -19.80 6.41
N ARG A 346 -2.69 -20.46 6.49
CA ARG A 346 -2.54 -21.79 7.12
C ARG A 346 -2.93 -21.82 8.59
N ARG A 347 -2.79 -20.69 9.28
CA ARG A 347 -3.18 -20.51 10.70
C ARG A 347 -4.61 -20.01 10.86
N ASN A 348 -5.44 -20.09 9.81
CA ASN A 348 -6.82 -19.60 9.77
C ASN A 348 -6.96 -18.09 10.07
N ASP A 349 -5.91 -17.32 9.81
CA ASP A 349 -5.90 -15.86 9.94
C ASP A 349 -5.98 -15.19 8.58
N TYR A 350 -7.20 -14.86 8.17
CA TYR A 350 -7.52 -14.40 6.83
C TYR A 350 -7.66 -12.88 6.69
N LEU A 351 -7.58 -12.11 7.78
CA LEU A 351 -7.85 -10.65 7.71
C LEU A 351 -6.84 -9.93 6.80
N LEU A 352 -5.55 -10.13 7.06
CA LEU A 352 -4.49 -9.51 6.26
C LEU A 352 -4.46 -10.05 4.82
N PRO A 353 -4.60 -11.37 4.56
CA PRO A 353 -4.79 -11.87 3.20
C PRO A 353 -5.95 -11.23 2.43
N VAL A 354 -7.11 -11.02 3.07
CA VAL A 354 -8.27 -10.38 2.44
C VAL A 354 -8.04 -8.90 2.14
N ILE A 355 -7.42 -8.16 3.06
CA ILE A 355 -7.07 -6.76 2.80
C ILE A 355 -6.02 -6.67 1.69
N MET A 356 -5.02 -7.54 1.72
CA MET A 356 -3.96 -7.57 0.71
C MET A 356 -4.47 -8.03 -0.67
N MET A 357 -5.53 -8.83 -0.72
CA MET A 357 -6.24 -9.15 -1.97
C MET A 357 -6.78 -7.87 -2.62
N ALA A 358 -7.43 -6.97 -1.88
CA ALA A 358 -7.91 -5.70 -2.42
C ALA A 358 -6.75 -4.78 -2.83
N ILE A 359 -5.69 -4.69 -2.01
CA ILE A 359 -4.49 -3.91 -2.32
C ILE A 359 -3.81 -4.42 -3.60
N ALA A 360 -3.73 -5.74 -3.80
CA ALA A 360 -3.16 -6.34 -5.00
C ALA A 360 -3.96 -5.96 -6.26
N ILE A 361 -5.31 -5.92 -6.18
CA ILE A 361 -6.15 -5.46 -7.28
C ILE A 361 -5.95 -3.97 -7.59
N SER A 362 -5.89 -3.11 -6.57
CA SER A 362 -5.54 -1.69 -6.76
C SER A 362 -4.16 -1.56 -7.43
N SER A 363 -3.16 -2.30 -6.95
CA SER A 363 -1.77 -2.26 -7.42
C SER A 363 -1.56 -2.82 -8.84
N MET A 364 -2.56 -3.48 -9.43
CA MET A 364 -2.53 -3.82 -10.85
C MET A 364 -2.55 -2.57 -11.73
N PHE A 365 -3.18 -1.49 -11.26
CA PHE A 365 -3.51 -0.30 -12.05
C PHE A 365 -3.09 1.01 -11.37
N ASP A 366 -2.22 0.91 -10.36
CA ASP A 366 -1.71 2.00 -9.52
C ASP A 366 -0.27 1.65 -9.07
N GLN A 367 0.60 2.63 -8.87
CA GLN A 367 2.01 2.53 -8.47
C GLN A 367 2.27 2.49 -6.95
N HIS A 368 1.26 2.72 -6.11
CA HIS A 368 1.46 3.01 -4.68
C HIS A 368 1.74 1.79 -3.76
N PHE A 369 2.02 0.59 -4.29
CA PHE A 369 2.18 -0.63 -3.48
C PHE A 369 3.32 -0.56 -2.45
N LEU A 370 4.43 0.11 -2.75
CA LEU A 370 5.60 0.22 -1.86
C LEU A 370 5.71 1.57 -1.14
N GLU A 371 4.79 2.49 -1.38
CA GLU A 371 4.81 3.81 -0.79
C GLU A 371 4.05 3.80 0.53
N VAL A 372 4.73 3.99 1.66
CA VAL A 372 4.11 3.86 3.00
C VAL A 372 3.02 4.91 3.28
N THR A 373 3.02 6.06 2.57
CA THR A 373 1.94 7.08 2.66
C THR A 373 0.60 6.54 2.17
N TYR A 374 0.63 5.54 1.28
CA TYR A 374 -0.52 4.80 0.83
C TYR A 374 -0.56 3.45 1.53
N ASN A 375 0.38 2.56 1.22
CA ASN A 375 0.37 1.17 1.67
C ASN A 375 1.25 0.91 2.90
N SER A 376 0.82 1.37 4.08
CA SER A 376 1.49 1.00 5.34
C SER A 376 1.31 -0.48 5.74
N PHE A 377 0.52 -1.28 4.99
CA PHE A 377 0.37 -2.72 5.29
C PHE A 377 1.65 -3.50 5.04
N ILE A 378 2.60 -3.02 4.23
CA ILE A 378 3.90 -3.67 4.03
C ILE A 378 4.70 -3.83 5.34
N LEU A 379 4.47 -2.93 6.31
CA LEU A 379 5.10 -3.00 7.63
C LEU A 379 4.67 -4.23 8.44
N MET A 380 3.58 -4.91 8.07
CA MET A 380 3.08 -6.11 8.73
C MET A 380 4.07 -7.28 8.72
N LEU A 381 5.04 -7.28 7.78
CA LEU A 381 5.98 -8.39 7.58
C LEU A 381 6.85 -8.65 8.82
N PHE A 382 7.26 -7.59 9.52
CA PHE A 382 8.14 -7.67 10.69
C PHE A 382 7.45 -7.15 11.97
N ALA A 383 6.35 -6.40 11.84
CA ALA A 383 5.60 -5.89 12.98
C ALA A 383 4.99 -7.00 13.86
N GLU A 384 4.80 -6.67 15.14
CA GLU A 384 4.09 -7.55 16.07
C GLU A 384 2.59 -7.54 15.76
N LEU A 385 2.13 -8.63 15.15
CA LEU A 385 0.72 -8.83 14.85
C LEU A 385 -0.04 -9.18 16.14
N PRO A 386 -1.30 -8.74 16.25
CA PRO A 386 -2.12 -9.05 17.42
C PRO A 386 -2.12 -10.56 17.73
N SER A 387 -1.97 -10.87 19.02
CA SER A 387 -1.91 -12.24 19.53
C SER A 387 -3.28 -12.90 19.65
N TYR A 388 -4.36 -12.29 19.18
CA TYR A 388 -5.70 -12.89 19.23
C TYR A 388 -6.14 -13.36 17.85
N HIS A 389 -6.99 -14.38 17.82
CA HIS A 389 -7.81 -14.65 16.64
C HIS A 389 -9.02 -13.71 16.68
N THR A 390 -9.32 -13.03 15.58
CA THR A 390 -10.60 -12.36 15.45
C THR A 390 -11.69 -13.42 15.32
N THR A 391 -12.24 -13.81 16.47
CA THR A 391 -13.44 -14.63 16.57
C THR A 391 -14.62 -13.68 16.78
N VAL A 392 -15.26 -13.29 15.67
CA VAL A 392 -16.60 -12.70 15.74
C VAL A 392 -17.48 -13.79 16.34
N GLY A 393 -18.06 -13.55 17.52
CA GLY A 393 -18.92 -14.51 18.21
C GLY A 393 -20.19 -14.82 17.43
N VAL A 394 -21.02 -15.74 17.95
CA VAL A 394 -22.31 -16.12 17.34
C VAL A 394 -23.24 -14.90 17.20
N ALA A 395 -23.14 -13.97 18.16
CA ALA A 395 -23.78 -12.66 18.15
C ALA A 395 -22.75 -11.53 17.93
N PHE A 396 -23.16 -10.51 17.20
CA PHE A 396 -22.30 -9.45 16.65
C PHE A 396 -21.75 -8.47 17.70
N ASP A 397 -22.46 -8.41 18.81
CA ASP A 397 -22.20 -7.63 20.02
C ASP A 397 -21.31 -8.36 21.04
N GLN A 398 -21.01 -9.64 20.82
CA GLN A 398 -20.15 -10.45 21.68
C GLN A 398 -18.90 -10.95 20.94
N PRO A 399 -17.94 -10.06 20.58
CA PRO A 399 -16.67 -10.50 20.03
C PRO A 399 -15.89 -11.26 21.10
N ILE A 400 -15.69 -12.57 20.89
CA ILE A 400 -14.82 -13.37 21.75
C ILE A 400 -13.38 -13.07 21.31
N VAL A 401 -12.52 -12.70 22.24
CA VAL A 401 -11.10 -12.44 21.97
C VAL A 401 -10.34 -13.58 22.59
N SER A 402 -10.06 -14.64 21.82
CA SER A 402 -9.25 -15.75 22.32
C SER A 402 -7.75 -15.43 22.14
N PRO A 403 -6.94 -15.45 23.21
CA PRO A 403 -5.49 -15.35 23.11
C PRO A 403 -4.91 -16.51 22.29
N ARG A 404 -3.83 -16.27 21.54
CA ARG A 404 -3.03 -17.31 20.89
C ARG A 404 -2.50 -18.24 21.99
N GLY A 405 -2.97 -19.48 21.96
CA GLY A 405 -2.61 -20.53 22.92
C GLY A 405 -3.79 -21.23 23.60
N ALA A 406 -5.01 -20.68 23.53
CA ALA A 406 -6.19 -21.27 24.17
C ALA A 406 -6.94 -22.31 23.29
N LEU A 407 -6.20 -23.11 22.51
CA LEU A 407 -6.70 -24.35 21.91
C LEU A 407 -5.83 -25.51 22.38
N THR A 408 -5.85 -25.71 23.69
CA THR A 408 -5.54 -26.99 24.32
C THR A 408 -6.59 -27.16 25.41
N ASP A 409 -7.28 -28.29 25.35
CA ASP A 409 -8.25 -28.79 26.32
C ASP A 409 -9.58 -28.05 26.36
N GLU A 410 -10.53 -28.54 25.57
CA GLU A 410 -11.77 -29.07 26.12
C GLU A 410 -12.39 -30.05 25.12
N SER A 411 -12.70 -31.23 25.65
CA SER A 411 -13.25 -32.46 25.07
C SER A 411 -14.53 -32.28 24.26
#